data_AF-A0A968J7M5-F1
#
_entry.id   AF-A0A968J7M5-F1
#
_cell.length_a   1.000
_cell.length_b   1.000
_cell.length_c   1.000
_cell.angle_alpha   90.00
_cell.angle_beta   90.00
_cell.angle_gamma   90.00
#
_symmetry.space_group_name_H-M   'P 1'
#
loop_
_entity.id
_entity.type
_entity.pdbx_description
1 polymer ?
#
loop_
_entity_poly.entity_id
_entity_poly.type
_entity_poly.pdbx_seq_one_letter_code
_entity_poly.pdbx_strand_id
1 'polypeptide(L)'
;MVNVYTLEHDFTASKCLLSVDRTPEAIRSRLRKYALKGKSLIDSWIPFKVVVSEEFDSIDEPYYPNLPLGDYPAYGGYPVLSERAVDVLSDLLMPNGELLPLDYDKGKCFVFNTLRVIDAIDERNSGIYRHPTGEIIRVERPVFYPEFIVDESIFLVKQCPWEPNPYVTDRFVIG
;
A
#
# COMPACT_ATOMS: atom_id res chain seq x y z
N MET A 1 -13.32 -11.18 -18.62
CA MET A 1 -12.81 -9.80 -18.46
C MET A 1 -12.32 -9.73 -17.03
N VAL A 2 -11.06 -9.38 -16.80
CA VAL A 2 -10.49 -9.28 -15.45
C VAL A 2 -10.85 -7.90 -14.91
N ASN A 3 -11.48 -7.85 -13.74
CA ASN A 3 -11.68 -6.57 -13.06
C ASN A 3 -10.41 -6.21 -12.29
N VAL A 4 -10.10 -4.92 -12.27
CA VAL A 4 -8.97 -4.37 -11.54
C VAL A 4 -9.49 -3.35 -10.53
N TYR A 5 -9.03 -3.46 -9.29
CA TYR A 5 -9.40 -2.63 -8.16
C TYR A 5 -8.15 -2.01 -7.54
N THR A 6 -8.30 -0.92 -6.80
CA THR A 6 -7.22 -0.41 -5.96
C THR A 6 -7.40 -0.96 -4.55
N LEU A 7 -6.34 -1.50 -3.95
CA LEU A 7 -6.37 -2.00 -2.58
C LEU A 7 -6.01 -0.88 -1.61
N GLU A 8 -7.04 -0.22 -1.07
CA GLU A 8 -6.90 0.94 -0.19
C GLU A 8 -7.44 0.65 1.21
N HIS A 9 -6.85 1.30 2.20
CA HIS A 9 -7.36 1.27 3.56
C HIS A 9 -8.59 2.17 3.68
N ASP A 10 -9.65 1.66 4.31
CA ASP A 10 -10.86 2.44 4.60
C ASP A 10 -10.75 3.12 5.97
N PHE A 11 -10.42 4.42 5.94
CA PHE A 11 -10.31 5.28 7.13
C PHE A 11 -11.65 5.50 7.85
N THR A 12 -12.78 5.16 7.23
CA THR A 12 -14.10 5.23 7.86
C THR A 12 -14.46 3.96 8.63
N ALA A 13 -13.73 2.86 8.42
CA ALA A 13 -14.03 1.55 8.99
C ALA A 13 -12.95 1.02 9.95
N SER A 14 -11.70 1.48 9.85
CA SER A 14 -10.59 1.03 10.71
C SER A 14 -9.64 2.17 11.08
N LYS A 15 -8.99 2.04 12.24
CA LYS A 15 -7.85 2.88 12.63
C LYS A 15 -6.61 2.57 11.77
N CYS A 16 -5.68 3.53 11.75
CA CYS A 16 -4.36 3.38 11.12
C CYS A 16 -3.25 3.26 12.19
N LEU A 17 -2.01 3.06 11.74
CA LEU A 17 -0.83 3.01 12.59
C LEU A 17 0.02 4.26 12.40
N LEU A 18 0.65 4.72 13.48
CA LEU A 18 1.57 5.85 13.52
C LEU A 18 2.88 5.44 14.19
N SER A 19 4.00 6.09 13.83
CA SER A 19 5.26 5.86 14.52
C SER A 19 5.26 6.53 15.90
N VAL A 20 5.89 5.88 16.87
CA VAL A 20 6.07 6.48 18.21
C VAL A 20 7.08 7.62 18.17
N ASP A 21 8.15 7.44 17.40
CA ASP A 21 9.11 8.50 17.13
C ASP A 21 8.63 9.34 15.95
N ARG A 22 8.27 10.60 16.23
CA ARG A 22 7.80 11.57 15.24
C ARG A 22 8.86 12.62 14.89
N THR A 23 10.13 12.41 15.27
CA THR A 23 11.18 13.34 14.86
C THR A 23 11.27 13.36 13.33
N PRO A 24 11.41 14.53 12.70
CA PRO A 24 11.59 14.62 11.25
C PRO A 24 12.72 13.73 10.75
N GLU A 25 13.78 13.53 11.54
CA GLU A 25 14.92 12.68 11.25
C GLU A 25 14.56 11.18 11.26
N ALA A 26 13.79 10.70 12.25
CA ALA A 26 13.30 9.33 12.29
C ALA A 26 12.24 9.05 11.22
N ILE A 27 11.38 10.04 10.93
CA ILE A 27 10.42 9.99 9.82
C ILE A 27 11.17 9.98 8.46
N ARG A 28 12.29 10.71 8.34
CA ARG A 28 13.10 10.73 7.10
C ARG A 28 13.86 9.43 6.85
N SER A 29 14.11 8.61 7.87
CA SER A 29 14.83 7.33 7.76
C SER A 29 13.91 6.12 7.58
N ARG A 30 12.60 6.26 7.83
CA ARG A 30 11.59 5.19 7.73
C ARG A 30 10.63 5.52 6.61
N LEU A 31 10.38 4.55 5.72
CA LEU A 31 9.43 4.64 4.59
C LEU A 31 9.07 6.08 4.19
N ARG A 32 9.98 6.77 3.49
CA ARG A 32 9.59 8.03 2.83
C ARG A 32 8.34 7.74 1.99
N LYS A 33 7.45 8.72 1.86
CA LYS A 33 6.48 8.73 0.76
C LYS A 33 7.28 8.38 -0.50
N TYR A 34 6.94 7.28 -1.18
CA TYR A 34 7.65 6.76 -2.37
C TYR A 34 8.93 5.93 -2.12
N ALA A 35 9.14 5.35 -0.94
CA ALA A 35 10.34 4.57 -0.64
C ALA A 35 10.35 3.19 -1.32
N LEU A 36 9.19 2.54 -1.41
CA LEU A 36 9.09 1.14 -1.80
C LEU A 36 9.33 0.93 -3.30
N LYS A 37 8.61 1.60 -4.20
CA LYS A 37 8.91 1.65 -5.66
C LYS A 37 9.16 0.29 -6.32
N GLY A 38 8.57 -0.79 -5.82
CA GLY A 38 8.83 -2.16 -6.29
C GLY A 38 10.25 -2.67 -6.03
N LYS A 39 10.98 -2.08 -5.08
CA LYS A 39 12.33 -2.48 -4.67
C LYS A 39 12.27 -3.28 -3.38
N SER A 40 13.01 -4.37 -3.34
CA SER A 40 13.19 -5.12 -2.09
C SER A 40 13.97 -4.29 -1.08
N LEU A 41 13.49 -4.30 0.15
CA LEU A 41 14.08 -3.68 1.31
C LEU A 41 14.34 -4.69 2.43
N ILE A 42 13.93 -5.96 2.30
CA ILE A 42 13.97 -6.95 3.39
C ILE A 42 15.34 -7.06 4.06
N ASP A 43 16.44 -7.01 3.28
CA ASP A 43 17.82 -7.12 3.81
C ASP A 43 18.30 -5.86 4.55
N SER A 44 17.68 -4.71 4.27
CA SER A 44 18.00 -3.41 4.86
C SER A 44 16.95 -2.92 5.85
N TRP A 45 15.89 -3.71 6.04
CA TRP A 45 14.73 -3.31 6.81
C TRP A 45 15.04 -3.36 8.30
N ILE A 46 14.78 -2.25 8.98
CA ILE A 46 14.92 -2.14 10.43
C ILE A 46 13.52 -1.90 10.99
N PRO A 47 12.93 -2.87 11.72
CA PRO A 47 11.64 -2.70 12.38
C PRO A 47 11.64 -1.48 13.29
N PHE A 48 10.52 -0.78 13.32
CA PHE A 48 10.35 0.40 14.15
C PHE A 48 9.01 0.39 14.86
N LYS A 49 9.01 1.08 16.00
CA LYS A 49 7.86 1.08 16.90
C LYS A 49 6.69 1.85 16.33
N VAL A 50 5.53 1.19 16.28
CA VAL A 50 4.25 1.77 15.86
C VAL A 50 3.19 1.64 16.95
N VAL A 51 2.24 2.56 16.92
CA VAL A 51 1.06 2.60 17.80
C VAL A 51 -0.18 2.85 16.97
N VAL A 52 -1.33 2.46 17.51
CA VAL A 52 -2.62 2.76 16.90
C VAL A 52 -2.87 4.26 16.97
N SER A 53 -3.38 4.85 15.88
CA SER A 53 -3.80 6.25 15.88
C SER A 53 -4.97 6.46 16.84
N GLU A 54 -4.75 7.20 17.93
CA GLU A 54 -5.85 7.63 18.79
C GLU A 54 -6.46 8.96 18.34
N GLU A 55 -5.76 9.73 17.50
CA GLU A 55 -6.22 11.01 16.93
C GLU A 55 -5.86 11.02 15.44
N PHE A 56 -6.80 11.46 14.61
CA PHE A 56 -6.59 11.61 13.17
C PHE A 56 -6.39 13.10 12.87
N ASP A 57 -5.20 13.47 12.41
CA ASP A 57 -4.76 14.87 12.30
C ASP A 57 -5.23 15.55 10.99
N SER A 58 -6.07 14.88 10.19
CA SER A 58 -6.61 15.47 8.96
C SER A 58 -7.89 16.24 9.22
N ILE A 59 -7.81 17.56 9.03
CA ILE A 59 -8.90 18.53 9.22
C ILE A 59 -10.10 18.22 8.29
N ASP A 60 -9.88 17.48 7.21
CA ASP A 60 -10.85 17.26 6.13
C ASP A 60 -11.61 15.92 6.18
N GLU A 61 -11.24 14.99 7.07
CA GLU A 61 -11.94 13.70 7.23
C GLU A 61 -12.64 13.57 8.58
N PRO A 62 -13.85 13.00 8.64
CA PRO A 62 -14.55 12.78 9.89
C PRO A 62 -13.75 11.84 10.80
N TYR A 63 -13.45 12.31 12.02
CA TYR A 63 -12.77 11.53 13.03
C TYR A 63 -13.73 10.55 13.72
N TYR A 64 -13.41 9.25 13.67
CA TYR A 64 -14.19 8.18 14.29
C TYR A 64 -13.41 7.55 15.46
N PRO A 65 -13.61 8.02 16.71
CA PRO A 65 -12.78 7.63 17.87
C PRO A 65 -12.83 6.13 18.21
N ASN A 66 -13.93 5.46 17.85
CA ASN A 66 -14.26 4.11 18.30
C ASN A 66 -14.06 3.03 17.22
N LEU A 67 -13.32 3.32 16.15
CA LEU A 67 -13.02 2.30 15.15
C LEU A 67 -12.07 1.23 15.72
N PRO A 68 -12.26 -0.05 15.36
CA PRO A 68 -11.29 -1.09 15.67
C PRO A 68 -10.02 -0.88 14.84
N LEU A 69 -8.93 -1.53 15.25
CA LEU A 69 -7.83 -1.81 14.33
C LEU A 69 -8.22 -3.06 13.52
N GLY A 70 -8.38 -2.90 12.21
CA GLY A 70 -8.63 -4.01 11.29
C GLY A 70 -7.37 -4.83 10.98
N ASP A 71 -7.52 -5.80 10.09
CA ASP A 71 -6.42 -6.65 9.62
C ASP A 71 -5.60 -6.02 8.47
N TYR A 72 -6.09 -4.92 7.89
CA TYR A 72 -5.45 -4.16 6.83
C TYR A 72 -5.33 -2.66 7.22
N PRO A 73 -4.61 -2.29 8.29
CA PRO A 73 -4.38 -0.88 8.61
C PRO A 73 -3.45 -0.21 7.59
N ALA A 74 -3.41 1.12 7.58
CA ALA A 74 -2.40 1.88 6.84
C ALA A 74 -1.30 2.45 7.76
N TYR A 75 -0.08 2.58 7.24
CA TYR A 75 1.00 3.39 7.82
C TYR A 75 1.61 4.30 6.76
N GLY A 76 1.47 5.62 6.90
CA GLY A 76 2.02 6.57 5.92
C GLY A 76 1.51 6.35 4.49
N GLY A 77 0.30 5.82 4.35
CA GLY A 77 -0.30 5.39 3.09
C GLY A 77 0.02 3.95 2.67
N TYR A 78 1.03 3.32 3.26
CA TYR A 78 1.41 1.94 2.92
C TYR A 78 0.48 0.90 3.57
N PRO A 79 0.14 -0.18 2.84
CA PRO A 79 -0.56 -1.34 3.38
C PRO A 79 0.19 -1.94 4.56
N VAL A 80 -0.50 -2.10 5.68
CA VAL A 80 -0.04 -2.90 6.81
C VAL A 80 -1.00 -4.07 6.98
N LEU A 81 -0.46 -5.24 7.26
CA LEU A 81 -1.20 -6.48 7.44
C LEU A 81 -0.99 -7.01 8.86
N SER A 82 -2.06 -7.49 9.49
CA SER A 82 -1.95 -8.31 10.69
C SER A 82 -1.36 -9.68 10.34
N GLU A 83 -0.82 -10.39 11.33
CA GLU A 83 -0.39 -11.80 11.17
C GLU A 83 -1.50 -12.68 10.60
N ARG A 84 -2.74 -12.50 11.08
CA ARG A 84 -3.91 -13.23 10.55
C ARG A 84 -4.16 -12.94 9.08
N ALA A 85 -4.04 -11.68 8.64
CA ALA A 85 -4.22 -11.32 7.24
C ALA A 85 -3.15 -11.98 6.36
N VAL A 86 -1.90 -11.97 6.86
CA VAL A 86 -0.77 -12.63 6.20
C VAL A 86 -1.03 -14.13 6.06
N ASP A 87 -1.46 -14.80 7.12
CA ASP A 87 -1.71 -16.24 7.09
C ASP A 87 -2.75 -16.62 6.02
N VAL A 88 -3.85 -15.84 5.95
CA VAL A 88 -4.94 -16.07 4.99
C VAL A 88 -4.53 -15.74 3.55
N LEU A 89 -3.80 -14.64 3.35
CA LEU A 89 -3.48 -14.11 2.01
C LEU A 89 -2.08 -14.52 1.53
N SER A 90 -1.38 -15.38 2.27
CA SER A 90 0.04 -15.72 2.03
C SER A 90 0.31 -16.15 0.59
N ASP A 91 -0.53 -17.03 0.03
CA ASP A 91 -0.43 -17.51 -1.36
C ASP A 91 -0.54 -16.39 -2.40
N LEU A 92 -1.23 -15.29 -2.08
CA LEU A 92 -1.39 -14.13 -2.95
C LEU A 92 -0.30 -13.07 -2.73
N LEU A 93 0.18 -12.93 -1.49
CA LEU A 93 1.15 -11.90 -1.09
C LEU A 93 2.59 -12.29 -1.39
N MET A 94 3.00 -13.49 -0.97
CA MET A 94 4.40 -13.93 -1.01
C MET A 94 4.99 -14.01 -2.43
N PRO A 95 4.24 -14.36 -3.48
CA PRO A 95 4.77 -14.33 -4.85
C PRO A 95 4.97 -12.91 -5.40
N ASN A 96 4.29 -11.92 -4.83
CA ASN A 96 4.17 -10.57 -5.42
C ASN A 96 4.85 -9.48 -4.60
N GLY A 97 5.37 -9.81 -3.42
CA GLY A 97 5.95 -8.83 -2.52
C GLY A 97 6.70 -9.45 -1.35
N GLU A 98 7.02 -8.60 -0.39
CA GLU A 98 7.70 -8.97 0.84
C GLU A 98 6.97 -8.37 2.05
N LEU A 99 7.07 -9.04 3.19
CA LEU A 99 6.48 -8.63 4.45
C LEU A 99 7.56 -8.00 5.33
N LEU A 100 7.44 -6.70 5.57
CA LEU A 100 8.41 -5.92 6.31
C LEU A 100 7.92 -5.73 7.76
N PRO A 101 8.51 -6.41 8.76
CA PRO A 101 7.96 -6.46 10.12
C PRO A 101 8.01 -5.11 10.83
N LEU A 102 6.93 -4.76 11.53
CA LEU A 102 6.86 -3.61 12.42
C LEU A 102 7.02 -4.05 13.88
N ASP A 103 7.49 -3.14 14.73
CA ASP A 103 7.53 -3.35 16.18
C ASP A 103 6.22 -2.82 16.78
N TYR A 104 5.29 -3.73 17.06
CA TYR A 104 3.96 -3.42 17.58
C TYR A 104 3.69 -4.17 18.88
N ASP A 105 3.47 -3.42 19.97
CA ASP A 105 3.36 -4.00 21.31
C ASP A 105 2.14 -4.95 21.49
N LYS A 106 1.13 -4.87 20.63
CA LYS A 106 -0.12 -5.66 20.75
C LYS A 106 -0.18 -6.87 19.80
N GLY A 107 0.87 -7.17 19.05
CA GLY A 107 0.92 -8.32 18.14
C GLY A 107 1.88 -8.12 16.98
N LYS A 108 1.87 -9.04 16.01
CA LYS A 108 2.68 -8.90 14.80
C LYS A 108 1.91 -8.21 13.69
N CYS A 109 2.55 -7.25 13.05
CA CYS A 109 2.08 -6.66 11.80
C CYS A 109 3.24 -6.34 10.87
N PHE A 110 2.92 -6.21 9.59
CA PHE A 110 3.89 -6.12 8.52
C PHE A 110 3.48 -5.06 7.52
N VAL A 111 4.38 -4.18 7.10
CA VAL A 111 4.16 -3.41 5.88
C VAL A 111 4.28 -4.39 4.72
N PHE A 112 3.27 -4.44 3.85
CA PHE A 112 3.38 -5.20 2.62
C PHE A 112 4.04 -4.36 1.54
N ASN A 113 5.23 -4.76 1.12
CA ASN A 113 5.95 -4.13 0.02
C ASN A 113 5.69 -4.91 -1.26
N THR A 114 4.84 -4.36 -2.14
CA THR A 114 4.57 -4.96 -3.45
C THR A 114 5.81 -4.78 -4.35
N LEU A 115 6.38 -5.90 -4.78
CA LEU A 115 7.54 -5.95 -5.69
C LEU A 115 7.12 -6.13 -7.15
N ARG A 116 5.91 -6.67 -7.38
CA ARG A 116 5.37 -6.87 -8.72
C ARG A 116 5.03 -5.53 -9.36
N VAL A 117 5.85 -5.06 -10.29
CA VAL A 117 5.61 -3.86 -11.10
C VAL A 117 5.40 -4.26 -12.55
N ILE A 118 4.30 -3.85 -13.17
CA ILE A 118 3.96 -4.17 -14.56
C ILE A 118 3.69 -2.91 -15.40
N ASP A 119 3.90 -3.03 -16.71
CA ASP A 119 3.65 -1.96 -17.68
C ASP A 119 2.33 -2.22 -18.41
N ALA A 120 1.22 -2.09 -17.67
CA ALA A 120 -0.11 -2.48 -18.14
C ALA A 120 -1.04 -1.30 -18.46
N ILE A 121 -0.57 -0.06 -18.33
CA ILE A 121 -1.41 1.14 -18.53
C ILE A 121 -1.42 1.55 -20.00
N ASP A 122 -2.61 1.70 -20.56
CA ASP A 122 -2.83 2.41 -21.82
C ASP A 122 -2.79 3.92 -21.56
N GLU A 123 -1.60 4.51 -21.72
CA GLU A 123 -1.40 5.93 -21.44
C GLU A 123 -2.23 6.86 -22.33
N ARG A 124 -2.66 6.40 -23.52
CA ARG A 124 -3.44 7.22 -24.46
C ARG A 124 -4.89 7.31 -24.05
N ASN A 125 -5.43 6.23 -23.48
CA ASN A 125 -6.82 6.13 -23.06
C ASN A 125 -7.02 6.39 -21.56
N SER A 126 -5.94 6.41 -20.78
CA SER A 126 -5.98 6.70 -19.35
C SER A 126 -6.05 8.19 -19.04
N GLY A 127 -6.69 8.53 -17.92
CA GLY A 127 -6.56 9.85 -17.31
C GLY A 127 -5.23 9.98 -16.59
N ILE A 128 -4.24 10.62 -17.21
CA ILE A 128 -2.89 10.81 -16.64
C ILE A 128 -2.68 12.28 -16.27
N TYR A 129 -2.33 12.52 -15.00
CA TYR A 129 -1.88 13.82 -14.53
C TYR A 129 -0.36 13.90 -14.62
N ARG A 130 0.15 14.92 -15.34
CA ARG A 130 1.58 15.16 -15.54
C ARG A 130 2.00 16.49 -14.94
N HIS A 131 3.20 16.51 -14.37
CA HIS A 131 3.90 17.75 -14.06
C HIS A 131 4.21 18.52 -15.36
N PRO A 132 4.35 19.85 -15.35
CA PRO A 132 4.77 20.62 -16.53
C PRO A 132 6.09 20.17 -17.16
N THR A 133 6.95 19.45 -16.43
CA THR A 133 8.18 18.85 -16.96
C THR A 133 7.95 17.56 -17.75
N GLY A 134 6.71 17.07 -17.83
CA GLY A 134 6.32 15.84 -18.53
C GLY A 134 6.29 14.58 -17.64
N GLU A 135 6.81 14.67 -16.41
CA GLU A 135 6.79 13.57 -15.44
C GLU A 135 5.35 13.21 -15.07
N ILE A 136 5.04 11.90 -15.06
CA ILE A 136 3.75 11.40 -14.57
C ILE A 136 3.72 11.60 -13.07
N ILE A 137 2.69 12.30 -12.57
CA ILE A 137 2.46 12.46 -11.14
C ILE A 137 1.50 11.38 -10.64
N ARG A 138 0.42 11.13 -11.40
CA ARG A 138 -0.65 10.21 -11.02
C ARG A 138 -1.39 9.66 -12.25
N VAL A 139 -1.90 8.44 -12.13
CA VAL A 139 -2.91 7.87 -13.03
C VAL A 139 -4.27 7.94 -12.32
N GLU A 140 -5.17 8.83 -12.75
CA GLU A 140 -6.45 9.08 -12.09
C GLU A 140 -7.56 8.14 -12.58
N ARG A 141 -7.57 7.82 -13.87
CA ARG A 141 -8.54 6.92 -14.51
C ARG A 141 -7.77 5.90 -15.33
N PRO A 142 -7.24 4.84 -14.69
CA PRO A 142 -6.41 3.85 -15.37
C PRO A 142 -7.27 3.05 -16.37
N VAL A 143 -6.76 2.94 -17.58
CA VAL A 143 -7.22 1.97 -18.58
C VAL A 143 -6.09 0.97 -18.75
N PHE A 144 -6.41 -0.31 -18.56
CA PHE A 144 -5.41 -1.38 -18.60
C PHE A 144 -5.44 -2.13 -19.93
N TYR A 145 -4.27 -2.51 -20.41
CA TYR A 145 -4.08 -3.51 -21.46
C TYR A 145 -4.31 -4.91 -20.86
N PRO A 146 -5.44 -5.59 -21.16
CA PRO A 146 -5.81 -6.84 -20.50
C PRO A 146 -4.81 -7.98 -20.72
N GLU A 147 -4.06 -7.96 -21.82
CA GLU A 147 -3.04 -8.95 -22.15
C GLU A 147 -1.86 -8.97 -21.17
N PHE A 148 -1.68 -7.91 -20.35
CA PHE A 148 -0.66 -7.86 -19.29
C PHE A 148 -1.20 -8.24 -17.91
N ILE A 149 -2.51 -8.50 -17.78
CA ILE A 149 -3.19 -8.82 -16.52
C ILE A 149 -3.93 -10.16 -16.66
N VAL A 150 -3.16 -11.21 -16.95
CA VAL A 150 -3.73 -12.56 -17.16
C VAL A 150 -3.77 -13.34 -15.85
N ASP A 151 -2.63 -13.41 -15.17
CA ASP A 151 -2.48 -14.22 -13.95
C ASP A 151 -2.15 -13.41 -12.70
N GLU A 152 -2.14 -12.09 -12.82
CA GLU A 152 -1.77 -11.17 -11.72
C GLU A 152 -2.86 -11.13 -10.64
N SER A 153 -2.46 -11.22 -9.37
CA SER A 153 -3.36 -11.04 -8.23
C SER A 153 -3.22 -9.65 -7.61
N ILE A 154 -1.98 -9.15 -7.50
CA ILE A 154 -1.63 -7.86 -6.89
C ILE A 154 -0.37 -7.29 -7.54
N PHE A 155 -0.40 -6.00 -7.91
CA PHE A 155 0.72 -5.35 -8.61
C PHE A 155 0.70 -3.82 -8.50
N LEU A 156 1.83 -3.20 -8.83
CA LEU A 156 2.00 -1.77 -9.08
C LEU A 156 2.13 -1.50 -10.58
N VAL A 157 1.83 -0.26 -11.00
CA VAL A 157 2.02 0.16 -12.39
C VAL A 157 3.33 0.92 -12.56
N LYS A 158 4.04 0.66 -13.66
CA LYS A 158 5.34 1.25 -13.98
C LYS A 158 5.32 2.78 -14.07
N GLN A 159 4.17 3.37 -14.39
CA GLN A 159 3.98 4.82 -14.48
C GLN A 159 4.04 5.49 -13.10
N CYS A 160 3.62 4.79 -12.04
CA CYS A 160 3.55 5.31 -10.68
C CYS A 160 3.93 4.24 -9.63
N PRO A 161 5.10 3.58 -9.72
CA PRO A 161 5.48 2.49 -8.83
C PRO A 161 5.67 2.96 -7.38
N TRP A 162 5.74 4.27 -7.19
CA TRP A 162 5.87 4.89 -5.88
C TRP A 162 4.57 4.95 -5.09
N GLU A 163 3.42 4.84 -5.75
CA GLU A 163 2.13 4.84 -5.07
C GLU A 163 2.09 3.67 -4.07
N PRO A 164 1.60 3.92 -2.84
CA PRO A 164 1.67 2.93 -1.81
C PRO A 164 0.60 1.84 -1.96
N ASN A 165 -0.54 2.18 -2.58
CA ASN A 165 -1.68 1.28 -2.77
C ASN A 165 -1.50 0.49 -4.07
N PRO A 166 -1.40 -0.85 -3.99
CA PRO A 166 -1.33 -1.69 -5.19
C PRO A 166 -2.72 -1.84 -5.85
N TYR A 167 -2.69 -2.19 -7.13
CA TYR A 167 -3.85 -2.72 -7.82
C TYR A 167 -4.01 -4.21 -7.52
N VAL A 168 -5.25 -4.68 -7.49
CA VAL A 168 -5.61 -6.09 -7.30
C VAL A 168 -6.67 -6.53 -8.30
N THR A 169 -6.74 -7.83 -8.56
CA THR A 169 -7.74 -8.41 -9.47
C THR A 169 -8.81 -9.19 -8.72
N ASP A 170 -9.82 -9.70 -9.46
CA ASP A 170 -10.83 -10.62 -8.92
C ASP A 170 -10.22 -11.80 -8.14
N ARG A 171 -9.01 -12.26 -8.52
CA ARG A 171 -8.29 -13.34 -7.82
C ARG A 171 -7.96 -12.99 -6.37
N PHE A 172 -7.77 -11.72 -6.06
CA PHE A 172 -7.47 -11.25 -4.71
C PHE A 172 -8.73 -11.02 -3.88
N VAL A 173 -9.83 -10.61 -4.52
CA VAL A 173 -11.07 -10.22 -3.83
C VAL A 173 -11.96 -11.43 -3.51
N ILE A 174 -11.90 -12.48 -4.33
CA ILE A 174 -12.75 -13.68 -4.21
C ILE A 174 -11.99 -14.84 -3.54
N GLY A 175 -10.68 -14.70 -3.36
CA GLY A 175 -9.78 -15.71 -2.78
C GLY A 175 -9.98 -15.93 -1.29
#